data_AF-A0A2P9GUS5-F1
#
_entry.id   AF-A0A2P9GUS5-F1
#
_cell.length_a   1.000
_cell.length_b   1.000
_cell.length_c   1.000
_cell.angle_alpha   90.00
_cell.angle_beta   90.00
_cell.angle_gamma   90.00
#
_symmetry.space_group_name_H-M   'P 1'
#
loop_
_entity.id
_entity.type
_entity.pdbx_description
1 polymer ?
#
loop_
_entity_poly.entity_id
_entity_poly.type
_entity_poly.pdbx_seq_one_letter_code
_entity_poly.pdbx_strand_id
1 'polypeptide(L)'
;MPNKVKVKVMNVFLEDDEVPYAKPGENVRVRLFGVEEDQISKGFVLCDSINLCSVVHEFIGRVAIVELLEHKPIITAGYFCIFHAHTACEEIQFVEMLEVIDKKSKKKKTKPKFIKSDCIVTAHFLLSNPVCVEVYDNLPQLGRFTLRDQGKTIAIGKILELKV
;
A
#
# COMPACT_ATOMS: atom_id res chain seq x y z
N MET A 1 -9.31 9.33 7.45
CA MET A 1 -8.20 9.69 6.54
C MET A 1 -8.53 9.16 5.15
N PRO A 2 -8.12 9.80 4.04
CA PRO A 2 -7.14 10.88 3.93
C PRO A 2 -7.70 12.29 4.16
N ASN A 3 -9.00 12.53 3.97
CA ASN A 3 -9.60 13.88 3.98
C ASN A 3 -9.67 14.57 5.36
N LYS A 4 -9.17 13.94 6.43
CA LYS A 4 -9.25 14.43 7.83
C LYS A 4 -10.66 14.85 8.30
N VAL A 5 -11.70 14.28 7.69
CA VAL A 5 -13.10 14.51 8.10
C VAL A 5 -13.35 13.82 9.44
N LYS A 6 -13.87 14.58 10.41
CA LYS A 6 -14.28 14.05 11.71
C LYS A 6 -15.67 13.43 11.56
N VAL A 7 -15.80 12.19 12.02
CA VAL A 7 -17.06 11.45 11.96
C VAL A 7 -17.40 10.89 13.34
N LYS A 8 -18.69 10.64 13.57
CA LYS A 8 -19.17 9.94 14.76
C LYS A 8 -19.70 8.56 14.38
N VAL A 9 -19.25 7.54 15.10
CA VAL A 9 -19.81 6.18 14.98
C VAL A 9 -21.17 6.15 15.68
N MET A 10 -22.21 5.77 14.95
CA MET A 10 -23.57 5.68 15.48
C MET A 10 -23.92 4.25 15.89
N ASN A 11 -23.68 3.28 15.00
CA ASN A 11 -24.00 1.88 15.22
C ASN A 11 -22.87 1.02 14.62
N VAL A 12 -22.61 -0.14 15.23
CA VAL A 12 -21.67 -1.14 14.74
C VAL A 12 -22.43 -2.45 14.57
N PHE A 13 -22.25 -3.11 13.43
CA PHE A 13 -22.91 -4.36 13.11
C PHE A 13 -21.86 -5.45 12.84
N LEU A 14 -21.98 -6.57 13.54
CA LEU A 14 -21.28 -7.82 13.25
C LEU A 14 -22.24 -8.69 12.46
N GLU A 15 -21.91 -8.95 11.19
CA GLU A 15 -22.87 -9.55 10.26
C GLU A 15 -24.17 -8.73 10.24
N ASP A 16 -25.30 -9.29 10.66
CA ASP A 16 -26.61 -8.62 10.73
C ASP A 16 -27.02 -8.16 12.14
N ASP A 17 -26.22 -8.48 13.17
CA ASP A 17 -26.52 -8.11 14.56
C ASP A 17 -25.87 -6.77 14.95
N GLU A 18 -26.67 -5.88 15.54
CA GLU A 18 -26.16 -4.64 16.12
C GLU A 18 -25.47 -4.91 17.46
N VAL A 19 -24.21 -4.48 17.57
CA VAL A 19 -23.38 -4.69 18.76
C VAL A 19 -22.85 -3.37 19.32
N PRO A 20 -22.64 -3.27 20.64
CA PRO A 20 -22.15 -2.05 21.27
C PRO A 20 -20.69 -1.72 20.93
N TYR A 21 -19.88 -2.73 20.62
CA TYR A 21 -18.47 -2.57 20.24
C TYR A 21 -17.99 -3.78 19.43
N ALA A 22 -16.86 -3.61 18.74
CA ALA A 22 -16.16 -4.66 18.03
C ALA A 22 -14.68 -4.69 18.42
N LYS A 23 -14.04 -5.86 18.28
CA LYS A 23 -12.63 -6.10 18.59
C LYS A 23 -11.77 -6.10 17.31
N PRO A 24 -10.46 -5.84 17.43
CA PRO A 24 -9.54 -5.99 16.30
C PRO A 24 -9.62 -7.39 15.68
N GLY A 25 -9.72 -7.45 14.36
CA GLY A 25 -9.84 -8.71 13.59
C GLY A 25 -11.26 -9.09 13.20
N GLU A 26 -12.28 -8.39 13.72
CA GLU A 26 -13.67 -8.60 13.33
C GLU A 26 -14.03 -7.80 12.07
N ASN A 27 -14.78 -8.43 11.16
CA ASN A 27 -15.34 -7.75 9.99
C ASN A 27 -16.67 -7.09 10.40
N VAL A 28 -16.73 -5.77 10.30
CA VAL A 28 -17.88 -4.99 10.77
C VAL A 28 -18.45 -4.10 9.69
N ARG A 29 -19.75 -3.80 9.79
CA ARG A 29 -20.37 -2.66 9.13
C ARG A 29 -20.57 -1.56 10.16
N VAL A 30 -20.19 -0.33 9.83
CA VAL A 30 -20.29 0.81 10.75
C VAL A 30 -21.14 1.89 10.13
N ARG A 31 -22.14 2.38 10.85
CA ARG A 31 -22.91 3.56 10.45
C ARG A 31 -22.23 4.81 11.00
N LEU A 32 -21.87 5.72 10.10
CA LEU A 32 -21.19 6.98 10.42
C LEU A 32 -22.15 8.16 10.29
N PHE A 33 -21.92 9.18 11.12
CA PHE A 33 -22.56 10.49 11.03
C PHE A 33 -21.50 11.57 10.77
N GLY A 34 -21.84 12.55 9.94
CA GLY A 34 -20.95 13.67 9.58
C GLY A 34 -20.10 13.44 8.32
N VAL A 35 -20.44 12.44 7.51
CA VAL A 35 -19.83 12.20 6.20
C VAL A 35 -20.89 11.66 5.23
N GLU A 36 -20.80 12.05 3.98
CA GLU A 36 -21.66 11.57 2.89
C GLU A 36 -20.98 10.44 2.10
N GLU A 37 -21.78 9.65 1.38
CA GLU A 37 -21.29 8.46 0.67
C GLU A 37 -20.32 8.79 -0.48
N ASP A 38 -20.51 9.93 -1.15
CA ASP A 38 -19.65 10.44 -2.20
C ASP A 38 -18.31 10.99 -1.69
N GLN A 39 -18.20 11.23 -0.37
CA GLN A 39 -16.99 11.73 0.29
C GLN A 39 -16.08 10.61 0.80
N ILE A 40 -16.51 9.35 0.69
CA ILE A 40 -15.73 8.17 1.09
C ILE A 40 -15.34 7.36 -0.15
N SER A 41 -14.18 6.72 -0.08
CA SER A 41 -13.68 5.89 -1.17
C SER A 41 -12.92 4.68 -0.62
N LYS A 42 -12.80 3.65 -1.44
CA LYS A 42 -12.01 2.46 -1.10
C LYS A 42 -10.56 2.89 -0.82
N GLY A 43 -9.94 2.29 0.20
CA GLY A 43 -8.63 2.69 0.67
C GLY A 43 -8.62 3.78 1.75
N PHE A 44 -9.78 4.39 2.07
CA PHE A 44 -9.89 5.31 3.19
C PHE A 44 -9.85 4.53 4.50
N VAL A 45 -9.21 5.12 5.51
CA VAL A 45 -8.99 4.49 6.81
C VAL A 45 -9.60 5.36 7.90
N LEU A 46 -10.48 4.77 8.71
CA LEU A 46 -10.93 5.35 9.97
C LEU A 46 -9.78 5.28 10.97
N CYS A 47 -9.49 6.41 11.62
CA CYS A 47 -8.37 6.53 12.55
C CYS A 47 -8.85 7.12 13.87
N ASP A 48 -8.04 6.94 14.91
CA ASP A 48 -8.19 7.66 16.15
C ASP A 48 -8.01 9.17 15.94
N SER A 49 -8.63 9.97 16.80
CA SER A 49 -8.59 11.44 16.70
C SER A 49 -7.22 12.06 17.00
N ILE A 50 -6.36 11.33 17.73
CA ILE A 50 -5.02 11.75 18.10
C ILE A 50 -4.00 11.06 17.20
N ASN A 51 -4.16 9.75 17.02
CA ASN A 51 -3.23 8.92 16.24
C ASN A 51 -3.78 8.71 14.82
N LEU A 52 -3.57 9.73 13.98
CA LEU A 52 -3.99 9.71 12.57
C LEU A 52 -3.03 8.88 11.72
N CYS A 53 -3.58 8.15 10.74
CA CYS A 53 -2.78 7.48 9.73
C CYS A 53 -2.12 8.48 8.78
N SER A 54 -0.89 8.19 8.39
CA SER A 54 -0.12 8.94 7.39
C SER A 54 -0.74 8.81 6.00
N VAL A 55 -0.68 9.89 5.23
CA VAL A 55 -1.20 9.97 3.87
C VAL A 55 -0.08 10.46 2.99
N VAL A 56 0.33 9.66 2.01
CA VAL A 56 1.51 9.97 1.20
C VAL A 56 1.28 9.73 -0.28
N HIS A 57 2.00 10.52 -1.09
CA HIS A 57 2.21 10.25 -2.51
C HIS A 57 3.48 9.45 -2.76
N GLU A 58 4.49 9.61 -1.91
CA GLU A 58 5.82 9.06 -2.13
C GLU A 58 6.28 8.24 -0.94
N PHE A 59 6.99 7.14 -1.20
CA PHE A 59 7.59 6.33 -0.16
C PHE A 59 8.76 5.51 -0.69
N ILE A 60 9.67 5.13 0.20
CA ILE A 60 10.69 4.13 -0.07
C ILE A 60 10.16 2.78 0.38
N GLY A 61 10.06 1.86 -0.57
CA GLY A 61 9.60 0.50 -0.33
C GLY A 61 10.67 -0.52 -0.68
N ARG A 62 10.61 -1.69 -0.02
CA ARG A 62 11.34 -2.87 -0.45
C ARG A 62 10.38 -3.91 -0.97
N VAL A 63 10.57 -4.31 -2.22
CA VAL A 63 9.73 -5.27 -2.93
C VAL A 63 10.53 -6.51 -3.31
N ALA A 64 9.92 -7.68 -3.14
CA ALA A 64 10.41 -8.92 -3.71
C ALA A 64 9.68 -9.14 -5.03
N ILE A 65 10.43 -9.12 -6.14
CA ILE A 65 9.89 -9.44 -7.46
C ILE A 65 9.66 -10.95 -7.50
N VAL A 66 8.43 -11.34 -7.83
CA VAL A 66 7.99 -12.74 -7.90
C VAL A 66 8.14 -13.19 -9.34
N GLU A 67 7.31 -12.65 -10.22
CA GLU A 67 7.26 -13.04 -11.62
C GLU A 67 6.90 -11.81 -12.46
N LEU A 68 7.68 -11.55 -13.50
CA LEU A 68 7.38 -10.51 -14.48
C LEU A 68 6.66 -11.12 -15.68
N LEU A 69 5.97 -10.28 -16.44
CA LEU A 69 5.28 -10.71 -17.66
C LEU A 69 6.29 -11.19 -18.70
N GLU A 70 5.95 -12.25 -19.45
CA GLU A 70 6.86 -12.83 -20.45
C GLU A 70 7.30 -11.81 -21.51
N HIS A 71 6.38 -10.96 -21.96
CA HIS A 71 6.63 -9.88 -22.91
C HIS A 71 7.20 -8.60 -22.27
N LYS A 72 7.28 -8.52 -20.94
CA LYS A 72 7.94 -7.44 -20.19
C LYS A 72 8.86 -8.02 -19.10
N PRO A 73 9.99 -8.66 -19.48
CA PRO A 73 10.81 -9.43 -18.54
C PRO A 73 11.71 -8.57 -17.64
N ILE A 74 11.62 -7.25 -17.73
CA ILE A 74 12.42 -6.30 -16.95
C ILE A 74 11.57 -5.12 -16.46
N ILE A 75 11.94 -4.56 -15.32
CA ILE A 75 11.41 -3.30 -14.81
C ILE A 75 12.56 -2.29 -14.78
N THR A 76 12.29 -1.05 -15.21
CA THR A 76 13.22 0.09 -15.15
C THR A 76 12.61 1.23 -14.34
N ALA A 77 13.41 2.26 -14.05
CA ALA A 77 12.83 3.54 -13.61
C ALA A 77 11.80 4.02 -14.66
N GLY A 78 10.71 4.60 -14.18
CA GLY A 78 9.56 5.00 -14.98
C GLY A 78 8.51 3.91 -15.22
N TYR A 79 8.72 2.68 -14.73
CA TYR A 79 7.74 1.60 -14.89
C TYR A 79 6.49 1.84 -14.04
N PHE A 80 5.32 1.75 -14.67
CA PHE A 80 4.01 1.87 -14.04
C PHE A 80 3.40 0.50 -13.78
N CYS A 81 2.70 0.38 -12.66
CA CYS A 81 1.91 -0.79 -12.30
C CYS A 81 0.81 -0.40 -11.31
N ILE A 82 0.03 -1.37 -10.86
CA ILE A 82 -1.04 -1.16 -9.88
C ILE A 82 -0.55 -1.55 -8.50
N PHE A 83 -0.57 -0.58 -7.59
CA PHE A 83 -0.36 -0.75 -6.17
C PHE A 83 -1.64 -1.19 -5.48
N HIS A 84 -1.54 -2.26 -4.70
CA HIS A 84 -2.59 -2.71 -3.80
C HIS A 84 -2.06 -2.76 -2.37
N ALA A 85 -2.69 -2.01 -1.48
CA ALA A 85 -2.50 -2.11 -0.03
C ALA A 85 -3.87 -2.09 0.62
N HIS A 86 -4.11 -2.98 1.59
CA HIS A 86 -5.42 -3.16 2.24
C HIS A 86 -6.59 -3.18 1.23
N THR A 87 -7.38 -2.12 1.15
CA THR A 87 -8.47 -1.93 0.17
C THR A 87 -8.16 -0.86 -0.88
N ALA A 88 -7.05 -0.13 -0.75
CA ALA A 88 -6.59 0.84 -1.73
C ALA A 88 -6.04 0.13 -2.99
N CYS A 89 -6.36 0.72 -4.14
CA CYS A 89 -5.90 0.28 -5.45
C CYS A 89 -5.57 1.52 -6.27
N GLU A 90 -4.29 1.79 -6.49
CA GLU A 90 -3.83 3.01 -7.15
C GLU A 90 -2.73 2.70 -8.16
N GLU A 91 -2.60 3.55 -9.19
CA GLU A 91 -1.45 3.46 -10.09
C GLU A 91 -0.20 4.00 -9.38
N ILE A 92 0.91 3.26 -9.52
CA ILE A 92 2.19 3.57 -8.92
C ILE A 92 3.32 3.48 -9.94
N GLN A 93 4.31 4.34 -9.77
CA GLN A 93 5.51 4.41 -10.59
C GLN A 93 6.76 4.07 -9.78
N PHE A 94 7.67 3.31 -10.38
CA PHE A 94 9.04 3.20 -9.89
C PHE A 94 9.83 4.45 -10.30
N VAL A 95 10.10 5.36 -9.36
CA VAL A 95 10.82 6.61 -9.64
C VAL A 95 12.32 6.35 -9.78
N GLU A 96 12.90 5.74 -8.75
CA GLU A 96 14.33 5.44 -8.70
C GLU A 96 14.56 4.06 -8.06
N MET A 97 15.44 3.26 -8.66
CA MET A 97 15.92 2.03 -8.05
C MET A 97 17.13 2.35 -7.18
N LEU A 98 17.03 2.13 -5.86
CA LEU A 98 18.11 2.45 -4.93
C LEU A 98 19.08 1.28 -4.82
N GLU A 99 18.54 0.07 -4.71
CA GLU A 99 19.30 -1.14 -4.44
C GLU A 99 18.59 -2.37 -5.00
N VAL A 100 19.34 -3.32 -5.54
CA VAL A 100 18.85 -4.66 -5.86
C VAL A 100 19.73 -5.73 -5.23
N ILE A 101 19.09 -6.79 -4.74
CA ILE A 101 19.71 -8.00 -4.23
C ILE A 101 19.13 -9.17 -5.01
N ASP A 102 19.99 -9.88 -5.72
CA ASP A 102 19.61 -11.12 -6.40
C ASP A 102 19.39 -12.23 -5.36
N LYS A 103 18.22 -12.90 -5.35
CA LYS A 103 17.91 -13.91 -4.32
C LYS A 103 18.80 -15.14 -4.42
N LYS A 104 19.23 -15.52 -5.62
CA LYS A 104 20.04 -16.72 -5.91
C LYS A 104 21.52 -16.46 -5.62
N SER A 105 22.07 -15.39 -6.19
CA SER A 105 23.50 -15.10 -6.06
C SER A 105 23.86 -14.30 -4.81
N LYS A 106 22.86 -13.75 -4.10
CA LYS A 106 23.03 -12.80 -2.97
C LYS A 106 23.86 -11.56 -3.33
N LYS A 107 24.11 -11.32 -4.62
CA LYS A 107 24.86 -10.15 -5.08
C LYS A 107 24.00 -8.91 -4.94
N LYS A 108 24.57 -7.91 -4.30
CA LYS A 108 23.99 -6.58 -4.11
C LYS A 108 24.53 -5.64 -5.17
N LYS A 109 23.65 -4.83 -5.76
CA LYS A 109 24.02 -3.73 -6.66
C LYS A 109 23.30 -2.46 -6.23
N THR A 110 24.03 -1.36 -6.19
CA THR A 110 23.48 -0.02 -5.95
C THR A 110 23.05 0.59 -7.28
N LYS A 111 21.95 1.35 -7.26
CA LYS A 111 21.40 2.07 -8.44
C LYS A 111 21.35 1.24 -9.73
N PRO A 112 20.68 0.07 -9.73
CA PRO A 112 20.58 -0.76 -10.93
C PRO A 112 19.76 -0.08 -12.02
N LYS A 113 20.17 -0.21 -13.28
CA LYS A 113 19.42 0.34 -14.44
C LYS A 113 18.12 -0.43 -14.72
N PHE A 114 18.09 -1.72 -14.41
CA PHE A 114 16.93 -2.59 -14.59
C PHE A 114 16.95 -3.71 -13.54
N ILE A 115 15.78 -4.30 -13.30
CA ILE A 115 15.57 -5.44 -12.41
C ILE A 115 14.84 -6.56 -13.16
N LYS A 116 15.02 -7.80 -12.72
CA LYS A 116 14.42 -9.01 -13.30
C LYS A 116 13.60 -9.76 -12.23
N SER A 117 12.91 -10.83 -12.60
CA SER A 117 12.32 -11.77 -11.65
C SER A 117 13.35 -12.30 -10.63
N ASP A 118 12.88 -12.84 -9.51
CA ASP A 118 13.72 -13.42 -8.44
C ASP A 118 14.72 -12.46 -7.77
N CYS A 119 14.46 -11.15 -7.76
CA CYS A 119 15.26 -10.20 -7.00
C CYS A 119 14.46 -9.47 -5.91
N ILE A 120 15.18 -8.88 -4.96
CA ILE A 120 14.62 -7.98 -3.95
C ILE A 120 15.16 -6.59 -4.27
N VAL A 121 14.27 -5.61 -4.31
CA VAL A 121 14.59 -4.26 -4.76
C VAL A 121 14.11 -3.28 -3.71
N THR A 122 14.99 -2.37 -3.32
CA THR A 122 14.59 -1.16 -2.60
C THR A 122 14.48 -0.04 -3.62
N ALA A 123 13.32 0.58 -3.71
CA ALA A 123 13.03 1.63 -4.69
C ALA A 123 12.22 2.77 -4.07
N HIS A 124 12.34 3.92 -4.69
CA HIS A 124 11.48 5.06 -4.47
C HIS A 124 10.24 4.93 -5.36
N PHE A 125 9.06 5.05 -4.77
CA PHE A 125 7.78 4.91 -5.43
C PHE A 125 6.97 6.20 -5.36
N LEU A 126 6.26 6.50 -6.44
CA LEU A 126 5.30 7.60 -6.54
C LEU A 126 3.92 7.05 -6.88
N LEU A 127 2.93 7.37 -6.06
CA LEU A 127 1.52 7.06 -6.25
C LEU A 127 0.83 8.21 -6.99
N SER A 128 -0.08 7.85 -7.89
CA SER A 128 -0.88 8.83 -8.66
C SER A 128 -1.81 9.63 -7.75
N ASN A 129 -2.41 8.97 -6.76
CA ASN A 129 -3.25 9.59 -5.73
C ASN A 129 -2.67 9.29 -4.34
N PRO A 130 -2.90 10.17 -3.34
CA PRO A 130 -2.39 9.94 -2.01
C PRO A 130 -3.11 8.78 -1.33
N VAL A 131 -2.36 7.89 -0.68
CA VAL A 131 -2.93 6.70 -0.01
C VAL A 131 -2.60 6.70 1.48
N CYS A 132 -3.53 6.19 2.28
CA CYS A 132 -3.33 5.93 3.71
C CYS A 132 -2.46 4.68 3.90
N VAL A 133 -1.22 4.86 4.35
CA VAL A 133 -0.25 3.78 4.58
C VAL A 133 0.69 4.12 5.72
N GLU A 134 1.38 3.11 6.27
CA GLU A 134 2.34 3.30 7.37
C GLU A 134 3.66 2.61 7.10
N VAL A 135 4.69 2.99 7.86
CA VAL A 135 5.95 2.23 7.91
C VAL A 135 5.67 0.82 8.45
N TYR A 136 6.19 -0.20 7.76
CA TYR A 136 5.92 -1.60 8.08
C TYR A 136 6.29 -1.97 9.52
N ASP A 137 7.44 -1.48 10.01
CA ASP A 137 7.92 -1.82 11.35
C ASP A 137 7.04 -1.20 12.46
N ASN A 138 6.29 -0.12 12.15
CA ASN A 138 5.34 0.50 13.07
C ASN A 138 3.97 -0.20 13.02
N LEU A 139 3.42 -0.37 11.81
CA LEU A 139 2.11 -0.97 11.61
C LEU A 139 2.12 -1.90 10.38
N PRO A 140 2.42 -3.20 10.55
CA PRO A 140 2.59 -4.13 9.44
C PRO A 140 1.36 -4.27 8.52
N GLN A 141 0.15 -4.08 9.06
CA GLN A 141 -1.08 -4.22 8.28
C GLN A 141 -1.28 -3.08 7.26
N LEU A 142 -0.76 -1.89 7.55
CA LEU A 142 -0.79 -0.74 6.63
C LEU A 142 0.53 -0.54 5.86
N GLY A 143 1.60 -1.22 6.27
CA GLY A 143 2.89 -1.17 5.58
C GLY A 143 3.14 -2.28 4.57
N ARG A 144 2.24 -3.26 4.44
CA ARG A 144 2.30 -4.30 3.39
C ARG A 144 1.58 -3.84 2.14
N PHE A 145 2.16 -4.15 0.99
CA PHE A 145 1.52 -3.91 -0.30
C PHE A 145 1.92 -4.97 -1.33
N THR A 146 1.19 -5.02 -2.42
CA THR A 146 1.52 -5.83 -3.60
C THR A 146 1.49 -4.95 -4.84
N LEU A 147 2.30 -5.31 -5.83
CA LEU A 147 2.32 -4.67 -7.13
C LEU A 147 1.77 -5.66 -8.16
N ARG A 148 0.90 -5.18 -9.04
CA ARG A 148 0.28 -5.98 -10.10
C ARG A 148 0.41 -5.31 -11.46
N ASP A 149 0.62 -6.10 -12.50
CA ASP A 149 0.56 -5.66 -13.91
C ASP A 149 -0.28 -6.68 -14.69
N GLN A 150 -1.21 -6.20 -15.52
CA GLN A 150 -2.12 -7.02 -16.34
C GLN A 150 -2.80 -8.17 -15.56
N GLY A 151 -3.25 -7.90 -14.33
CA GLY A 151 -3.92 -8.88 -13.48
C GLY A 151 -3.01 -9.91 -12.80
N LYS A 152 -1.70 -9.91 -13.08
CA LYS A 152 -0.72 -10.76 -12.39
C LYS A 152 -0.02 -10.00 -11.27
N THR A 153 0.24 -10.68 -10.16
CA THR A 153 1.04 -10.11 -9.06
C THR A 153 2.51 -10.21 -9.40
N ILE A 154 3.14 -9.05 -9.62
CA ILE A 154 4.55 -8.97 -10.02
C ILE A 154 5.49 -8.85 -8.83
N ALA A 155 5.03 -8.27 -7.72
CA ALA A 155 5.85 -8.10 -6.53
C ALA A 155 5.04 -8.04 -5.23
N ILE A 156 5.70 -8.36 -4.13
CA ILE A 156 5.17 -8.21 -2.77
C ILE A 156 6.14 -7.31 -2.01
N GLY A 157 5.60 -6.29 -1.36
CA GLY A 157 6.37 -5.18 -0.79
C GLY A 157 6.07 -4.88 0.66
N LYS A 158 7.04 -4.22 1.29
CA LYS A 158 6.87 -3.53 2.55
C LYS A 158 7.40 -2.11 2.48
N ILE A 159 6.70 -1.17 3.11
CA ILE A 159 7.08 0.23 3.21
C ILE A 159 8.16 0.39 4.29
N LEU A 160 9.25 1.06 3.95
CA LEU A 160 10.38 1.29 4.85
C LEU A 160 10.39 2.72 5.39
N GLU A 161 10.10 3.70 4.54
CA GLU A 161 10.16 5.11 4.87
C GLU A 161 9.07 5.85 4.08
N LEU A 162 8.37 6.76 4.74
CA LEU A 162 7.38 7.63 4.14
C LEU A 162 8.05 8.94 3.71
N LYS A 163 7.79 9.41 2.48
CA LYS A 163 8.17 10.75 2.04
C LYS A 163 6.91 11.62 2.17
N VAL A 164 6.82 12.33 3.30
CA VAL A 164 5.73 13.26 3.60
C VAL A 164 6.11 14.66 3.15
#